data_AF-A0A7R7XCZ0-F1
#
_entry.id   AF-A0A7R7XCZ0-F1
#
_cell.length_a   1.000
_cell.length_b   1.000
_cell.length_c   1.000
_cell.angle_alpha   90.00
_cell.angle_beta   90.00
_cell.angle_gamma   90.00
#
_symmetry.space_group_name_H-M   'P 1'
#
loop_
_entity.id
_entity.type
_entity.pdbx_description
1 polymer ?
#
loop_
_entity_poly.entity_id
_entity_poly.type
_entity_poly.pdbx_seq_one_letter_code
_entity_poly.pdbx_strand_id
1 'polypeptide(L)' 'MKFSLSALVLSLTACSSAYVTIGSACKGSGYDCAESRSEVAVCNGRLWQVAADCGKHGVCIWPGGDPAPSCTTV' A
#
# COMPACT_ATOMS: atom_id res chain seq x y z
N MET A 1 12.91 -46.52 -1.43
CA MET A 1 13.27 -45.09 -1.39
C MET A 1 11.99 -44.30 -1.17
N LYS A 2 11.84 -43.66 -0.01
CA LYS A 2 10.65 -42.88 0.37
C LYS A 2 10.86 -41.43 -0.11
N PHE A 3 10.18 -41.04 -1.19
CA PHE A 3 10.19 -39.67 -1.67
C PHE A 3 9.15 -38.87 -0.89
N SER A 4 9.58 -38.14 0.12
CA SER A 4 8.74 -37.13 0.78
C SER A 4 8.48 -36.00 -0.20
N LEU A 5 7.23 -35.84 -0.64
CA LEU A 5 6.78 -34.66 -1.38
C LEU A 5 6.67 -33.48 -0.40
N SER A 6 7.73 -32.70 -0.28
CA SER A 6 7.68 -31.39 0.35
C SER A 6 6.84 -30.47 -0.53
N ALA A 7 5.58 -30.25 -0.16
CA ALA A 7 4.70 -29.30 -0.81
C ALA A 7 5.25 -27.88 -0.63
N LEU A 8 5.87 -27.36 -1.69
CA LEU A 8 6.33 -25.97 -1.76
C LEU A 8 5.10 -25.07 -1.90
N VAL A 9 4.62 -24.51 -0.79
CA VAL A 9 3.53 -23.52 -0.81
C VAL A 9 4.12 -22.20 -1.32
N LEU A 10 3.97 -21.92 -2.61
CA LEU A 10 4.20 -20.58 -3.15
C LEU A 10 3.07 -19.68 -2.64
N SER A 11 3.34 -18.90 -1.61
CA SER A 11 2.49 -17.78 -1.21
C SER A 11 2.56 -16.71 -2.30
N LEU A 12 1.57 -16.66 -3.19
CA LEU A 12 1.35 -15.48 -4.03
C LEU A 12 0.90 -14.35 -3.12
N THR A 13 1.85 -13.52 -2.68
CA THR A 13 1.55 -12.20 -2.12
C THR A 13 0.95 -11.39 -3.26
N ALA A 14 -0.38 -11.39 -3.35
CA ALA A 14 -1.07 -10.42 -4.19
C ALA A 14 -0.70 -9.04 -3.66
N CYS A 15 0.16 -8.32 -4.38
CA CYS A 15 0.31 -6.89 -4.21
C CYS A 15 -0.99 -6.24 -4.69
N SER A 16 -2.05 -6.34 -3.90
CA SER A 16 -3.21 -5.48 -4.06
C SER A 16 -2.74 -4.08 -3.68
N SER A 17 -2.37 -3.27 -4.66
CA SER A 17 -2.29 -1.82 -4.51
C SER A 17 -3.72 -1.32 -4.31
N ALA A 18 -4.27 -1.55 -3.12
CA ALA A 18 -5.59 -1.12 -2.76
C ALA A 18 -5.48 0.34 -2.36
N TYR A 19 -5.71 1.23 -3.32
CA TYR A 19 -5.86 2.64 -3.00
C TYR A 19 -6.92 2.81 -1.91
N VAL A 20 -6.72 3.76 -1.01
CA VAL A 20 -7.61 3.99 0.13
C VAL A 20 -8.35 5.30 -0.01
N THR A 21 -9.61 5.35 0.42
CA THR A 21 -10.37 6.61 0.46
C THR A 21 -10.03 7.35 1.74
N ILE A 22 -9.63 8.61 1.66
CA ILE A 22 -9.44 9.46 2.85
C ILE A 22 -10.75 9.56 3.63
N GLY A 23 -10.66 9.41 4.96
CA GLY A 23 -11.81 9.41 5.86
C GLY A 23 -12.54 8.06 5.95
N SER A 24 -12.16 7.05 5.16
CA SER A 24 -12.69 5.69 5.32
C SER A 24 -12.08 4.97 6.52
N ALA A 25 -12.79 3.96 7.02
CA ALA A 25 -12.36 3.19 8.18
C ALA A 25 -11.07 2.39 7.90
N CYS A 26 -10.18 2.36 8.88
CA CYS A 26 -8.94 1.61 8.85
C CYS A 26 -8.67 1.00 10.23
N LYS A 27 -7.80 -0.02 10.29
CA LYS A 27 -7.37 -0.65 11.55
C LYS A 27 -5.85 -0.79 11.57
N GLY A 28 -5.25 -0.54 12.73
CA GLY A 28 -3.80 -0.65 12.92
C GLY A 28 -3.06 0.61 12.50
N SER A 29 -1.85 0.45 11.98
CA SER A 29 -1.02 1.55 11.49
C SER A 29 -0.42 1.16 10.15
N GLY A 30 -0.40 2.08 9.20
CA GLY A 30 0.13 1.82 7.86
C GLY A 30 -0.01 3.04 6.97
N TYR A 31 0.67 3.00 5.84
CA TYR A 31 0.59 4.01 4.79
C TYR A 31 0.08 3.34 3.52
N ASP A 32 -0.70 4.05 2.74
CA ASP A 32 -1.14 3.61 1.41
C ASP A 32 -1.34 4.82 0.50
N CYS A 33 -1.53 4.61 -0.79
CA CYS A 33 -1.90 5.68 -1.71
C CYS A 33 -3.40 5.96 -1.62
N ALA A 34 -3.77 7.24 -1.59
CA ALA A 34 -5.17 7.61 -1.67
C ALA A 34 -5.75 7.29 -3.07
N GLU A 35 -7.08 7.13 -3.18
CA GLU A 35 -7.77 6.94 -4.46
C GLU A 35 -7.54 8.09 -5.45
N SER A 36 -7.31 9.31 -4.95
CA SER A 36 -6.90 10.48 -5.74
C SER A 36 -5.56 10.26 -6.46
N ARG A 37 -4.74 9.32 -5.97
CA ARG A 37 -3.36 9.06 -6.37
C ARG A 37 -2.43 10.25 -6.24
N SER A 38 -2.89 11.38 -5.72
CA SER A 38 -2.07 12.57 -5.47
C SER A 38 -1.67 12.69 -4.01
N GLU A 39 -2.05 11.75 -3.15
CA GLU A 39 -1.82 11.81 -1.72
C GLU A 39 -1.33 10.45 -1.19
N VAL A 40 -0.41 10.51 -0.22
CA VAL A 40 -0.10 9.39 0.66
C VAL A 40 -1.05 9.47 1.85
N ALA A 41 -1.77 8.40 2.12
CA ALA A 41 -2.65 8.24 3.27
C ALA A 41 -1.93 7.51 4.42
N VAL A 42 -2.28 7.85 5.66
CA VAL A 42 -1.87 7.14 6.88
C VAL A 42 -3.10 6.66 7.65
N CYS A 43 -3.06 5.43 8.15
CA CYS A 43 -4.07 4.90 9.05
C CYS A 43 -3.72 5.27 10.49
N ASN A 44 -4.59 6.03 11.17
CA ASN A 44 -4.41 6.41 12.57
C ASN A 44 -5.03 5.41 13.57
N GLY A 45 -5.28 4.17 13.14
CA GLY A 45 -5.96 3.15 13.94
C GLY A 45 -7.49 3.18 13.85
N ARG A 46 -8.07 4.19 13.19
CA ARG A 46 -9.53 4.29 13.00
C ARG A 46 -9.92 4.75 11.59
N LEU A 47 -9.27 5.78 11.07
CA LEU A 47 -9.56 6.36 9.76
C LEU A 47 -8.29 6.61 8.96
N TRP A 48 -8.40 6.53 7.64
CA TRP A 48 -7.37 7.02 6.73
C TRP A 48 -7.34 8.55 6.71
N GLN A 49 -6.15 9.13 6.83
CA GLN A 49 -5.92 10.57 6.83
C GLN A 49 -4.81 10.92 5.85
N VAL A 50 -4.79 12.15 5.34
CA VAL A 50 -3.70 12.62 4.47
C VAL A 50 -2.42 12.72 5.30
N ALA A 51 -1.39 12.00 4.87
CA ALA A 51 -0.05 12.08 5.42
C ALA A 51 0.83 13.04 4.61
N ALA A 52 0.71 13.00 3.28
CA ALA A 52 1.41 13.88 2.36
C ALA A 52 0.59 14.13 1.10
N ASP A 53 0.64 15.35 0.57
CA ASP A 53 0.18 15.72 -0.76
C ASP A 53 1.38 15.69 -1.72
N CYS A 54 1.26 14.99 -2.84
CA CYS A 54 2.33 14.84 -3.82
C CYS A 54 2.47 16.06 -4.75
N GLY A 55 1.62 17.08 -4.61
CA GLY A 55 1.62 18.28 -5.42
C GLY A 55 0.98 18.09 -6.80
N LYS A 56 0.90 19.19 -7.57
CA LYS A 56 0.16 19.25 -8.86
C LYS A 56 0.58 18.23 -9.92
N HIS A 57 1.84 17.81 -9.92
CA HIS A 57 2.41 16.87 -10.91
C HIS A 57 2.94 15.61 -10.24
N GLY A 58 2.64 15.40 -8.96
CA GLY A 58 3.08 14.23 -8.24
C GLY A 58 2.01 13.16 -8.21
N VAL A 59 2.46 11.92 -8.17
CA VAL A 59 1.63 10.75 -7.96
C VAL A 59 2.19 9.91 -6.83
N CYS A 60 1.30 9.37 -6.02
CA CYS A 60 1.61 8.35 -5.04
C CYS A 60 1.80 7.01 -5.76
N ILE A 61 2.92 6.36 -5.49
CA ILE A 61 3.24 5.04 -6.01
C ILE A 61 3.60 4.10 -4.88
N TRP A 62 3.43 2.81 -5.15
CA TRP A 62 4.09 1.73 -4.42
C TRP A 62 5.29 1.29 -5.23
N PRO A 63 6.50 1.77 -4.91
CA PRO A 63 7.69 1.27 -5.57
C PRO A 63 7.90 -0.19 -5.18
N GLY A 64 8.17 -1.03 -6.18
CA GLY A 64 8.28 -2.47 -5.98
C GLY A 64 9.44 -2.81 -5.05
N GLY A 65 9.14 -3.46 -3.93
CA GLY A 65 10.13 -3.86 -2.92
C GLY A 65 10.27 -2.89 -1.75
N ASP A 66 9.60 -1.73 -1.80
CA ASP A 66 9.61 -0.78 -0.68
C ASP A 66 8.50 -1.08 0.34
N PRO A 67 8.76 -0.83 1.64
CA PRO A 67 7.79 -1.07 2.70
C PRO A 67 6.74 0.06 2.83
N ALA A 68 6.85 1.14 2.05
CA ALA A 68 5.97 2.29 2.13
C ALA A 68 5.75 2.94 0.75
N PRO A 69 4.60 3.57 0.52
CA PRO A 69 4.36 4.35 -0.68
C PRO A 69 5.17 5.65 -0.66
N SER A 70 5.40 6.23 -1.84
CA SER A 70 6.13 7.50 -1.98
C SER A 70 5.51 8.38 -3.06
N CYS A 71 5.74 9.70 -2.93
CA CYS A 71 5.41 10.64 -3.99
C CYS A 71 6.54 10.65 -5.03
N THR A 72 6.18 10.50 -6.30
CA THR A 72 7.06 10.68 -7.46
C THR A 72 6.46 11.70 -8.40
N THR A 73 7.30 12.32 -9.23
CA THR A 73 6.84 13.20 -10.33
C THR A 73 6.59 12.35 -11.58
N VAL A 74 5.54 12.68 -12.34
CA VAL A 74 5.28 12.11 -13.69
C VAL A 74 5.85 12.96 -14.80
#